data_AF-A0A0E2DBA5-F1
#
_entry.id   AF-A0A0E2DBA5-F1
#
_cell.length_a   1.000
_cell.length_b   1.000
_cell.length_c   1.000
_cell.angle_alpha   90.00
_cell.angle_beta   90.00
_cell.angle_gamma   90.00
#
_symmetry.space_group_name_H-M   'P 1'
#
loop_
_entity.id
_entity.type
_entity.pdbx_description
1 polymer ?
#
loop_
_entity_poly.entity_id
_entity_poly.type
_entity_poly.pdbx_seq_one_letter_code
_entity_poly.pdbx_strand_id
1 'polypeptide(L)'
;MKKNKKNALRISRPGTKSSMRGLQVDTDYDAQKIIELYIGVESRLAKVSAMIAIGKRLFKKKQELKHGEFQDWVHKNFVVDSNNPKYFSIRVAQRCIQAYQNKDQIADIDLIEAAYKKILSEKNKIFQKKIAQFQKEIDLLK
;
A
#
# COMPACT_ATOMS: atom_id res chain seq x y z
N MET A 1 17.88 -42.27 27.38
CA MET A 1 17.18 -41.05 27.83
C MET A 1 18.05 -39.82 27.58
N LYS A 2 17.45 -38.81 26.94
CA LYS A 2 17.56 -37.35 27.17
C LYS A 2 18.97 -36.72 27.23
N LYS A 3 19.39 -36.04 26.15
CA LYS A 3 19.11 -34.60 25.84
C LYS A 3 19.68 -33.64 26.90
N ASN A 4 20.97 -33.30 26.83
CA ASN A 4 21.55 -32.17 27.57
C ASN A 4 22.65 -31.43 26.76
N LYS A 5 22.35 -31.04 25.51
CA LYS A 5 23.20 -30.14 24.70
C LYS A 5 22.43 -28.99 24.04
N LYS A 6 21.34 -28.50 24.65
CA LYS A 6 20.52 -27.39 24.09
C LYS A 6 20.35 -26.17 25.00
N ASN A 7 21.07 -26.07 26.13
CA ASN A 7 20.92 -24.95 27.08
C ASN A 7 22.03 -23.88 27.02
N ALA A 8 23.01 -23.98 26.11
CA ALA A 8 24.13 -23.03 26.06
C ALA A 8 23.85 -21.71 25.29
N LEU A 9 22.63 -21.47 24.80
CA LEU A 9 22.31 -20.29 23.98
C LEU A 9 21.24 -19.35 24.58
N ARG A 10 20.91 -19.49 25.87
CA ARG A 10 20.02 -18.56 26.60
C ARG A 10 20.79 -17.65 27.56
N ILE A 11 21.87 -17.04 27.07
CA ILE A 11 22.49 -15.92 27.79
C ILE A 11 21.74 -14.67 27.37
N SER A 12 20.87 -14.19 28.26
CA SER A 12 20.21 -12.89 28.18
C SER A 12 21.26 -11.79 27.98
N ARG A 13 21.06 -10.95 26.97
CA ARG A 13 21.90 -9.77 26.76
C ARG A 13 21.65 -8.76 27.90
N PRO A 14 22.70 -8.20 28.52
CA PRO A 14 22.53 -7.15 29.52
C PRO A 14 22.05 -5.86 28.81
N GLY A 15 20.92 -5.32 29.26
CA GLY A 15 20.32 -4.11 28.69
C GLY A 15 18.82 -3.96 28.90
N THR A 16 18.10 -5.01 29.30
CA THR A 16 16.63 -4.94 29.47
C THR A 16 16.25 -4.28 30.79
N LYS A 17 16.33 -2.95 30.86
CA LYS A 17 15.55 -2.18 31.84
C LYS A 17 14.11 -2.10 31.34
N SER A 18 13.30 -3.03 31.86
CA SER A 18 11.84 -2.93 31.89
C SER A 18 11.44 -1.65 32.62
N SER A 19 10.96 -0.67 31.86
CA SER A 19 10.15 0.43 32.37
C SER A 19 8.94 0.54 31.46
N MET A 20 7.89 -0.23 31.78
CA MET A 20 6.54 0.10 31.34
C MET A 20 6.19 1.49 31.88
N ARG A 21 6.32 2.52 31.04
CA ARG A 21 5.51 3.73 31.16
C ARG A 21 4.40 3.60 30.14
N GLY A 22 3.17 3.66 30.62
CA GLY A 22 1.97 3.63 29.78
C GLY A 22 2.10 4.63 28.64
N LEU A 23 2.12 4.12 27.42
CA LEU A 23 1.97 4.90 26.21
C LEU A 23 0.53 5.41 26.18
N GLN A 24 0.30 6.62 26.69
CA GLN A 24 -0.76 7.44 26.13
C GLN A 24 -0.32 7.81 24.71
N VAL A 25 -0.83 7.07 23.73
CA VAL A 25 -0.65 7.41 22.33
C VAL A 25 -1.66 8.52 22.04
N ASP A 26 -1.25 9.77 22.23
CA ASP A 26 -1.85 10.90 21.51
C ASP A 26 -1.67 10.58 20.02
N THR A 27 -2.68 9.93 19.44
CA THR A 27 -2.56 9.36 18.12
C THR A 27 -2.88 10.48 17.14
N ASP A 28 -1.88 10.95 16.40
CA ASP A 28 -2.04 11.99 15.39
C ASP A 28 -3.13 11.57 14.38
N TYR A 29 -4.18 12.38 14.25
CA TYR A 29 -5.34 12.09 13.38
C TYR A 29 -4.92 11.80 11.93
N ASP A 30 -3.93 12.54 11.41
CA ASP A 30 -3.46 12.31 10.05
C ASP A 30 -2.72 10.97 9.93
N ALA A 31 -1.96 10.58 10.96
CA ALA A 31 -1.30 9.29 10.99
C ALA A 31 -2.32 8.14 10.99
N GLN A 32 -3.38 8.24 11.80
CA GLN A 32 -4.46 7.24 11.81
C GLN A 32 -5.14 7.12 10.45
N LYS A 33 -5.49 8.24 9.81
CA LYS A 33 -6.12 8.22 8.48
C LYS A 33 -5.21 7.66 7.39
N ILE A 34 -3.90 7.88 7.49
CA ILE A 34 -2.94 7.28 6.57
C ILE A 34 -2.90 5.76 6.75
N ILE A 35 -2.90 5.26 7.99
CA ILE A 35 -2.89 3.83 8.29
C ILE A 35 -4.17 3.15 7.78
N GLU A 36 -5.34 3.72 8.05
CA GLU A 36 -6.63 3.22 7.55
C GLU A 36 -6.63 3.10 6.01
N LEU A 37 -6.21 4.16 5.33
CA LEU A 37 -6.14 4.20 3.87
C LEU A 37 -5.14 3.20 3.29
N TYR A 38 -4.04 2.95 4.01
CA TYR A 38 -3.00 2.06 3.54
C TYR A 38 -3.35 0.58 3.75
N ILE A 39 -4.09 0.25 4.83
CA ILE A 39 -4.62 -1.10 5.09
C ILE A 39 -5.77 -1.44 4.14
N GLY A 40 -6.67 -0.49 3.83
CA GLY A 40 -7.91 -0.74 3.09
C GLY A 40 -7.82 -0.99 1.59
N VAL A 41 -6.64 -1.30 1.03
CA VAL A 41 -6.45 -1.39 -0.44
C VAL A 41 -6.37 -2.83 -0.94
N GLU A 42 -7.49 -3.37 -1.43
CA GLU A 42 -7.53 -4.70 -2.07
C GLU A 42 -7.53 -4.68 -3.62
N SER A 43 -7.66 -3.52 -4.29
CA SER A 43 -7.60 -3.41 -5.77
C SER A 43 -6.52 -2.43 -6.29
N ARG A 44 -5.94 -2.68 -7.48
CA ARG A 44 -4.87 -1.83 -8.05
C ARG A 44 -5.30 -0.39 -8.33
N LEU A 45 -6.55 -0.13 -8.73
CA LEU A 45 -7.09 1.22 -8.93
C LEU A 45 -7.40 1.92 -7.59
N ALA A 46 -7.92 1.17 -6.60
CA ALA A 46 -8.01 1.67 -5.23
C ALA A 46 -6.61 2.03 -4.67
N LYS A 47 -5.55 1.37 -5.17
CA LYS A 47 -4.17 1.61 -4.74
C LYS A 47 -3.61 2.96 -5.19
N VAL A 48 -3.84 3.37 -6.44
CA VAL A 48 -3.35 4.66 -6.95
C VAL A 48 -4.10 5.82 -6.30
N SER A 49 -5.43 5.73 -6.27
CA SER A 49 -6.28 6.73 -5.60
C SER A 49 -5.98 6.85 -4.10
N ALA A 50 -5.80 5.72 -3.38
CA ALA A 50 -5.37 5.74 -1.99
C ALA A 50 -3.96 6.35 -1.82
N MET A 51 -3.03 6.04 -2.71
CA MET A 51 -1.67 6.59 -2.68
C MET A 51 -1.66 8.11 -2.89
N ILE A 52 -2.48 8.64 -3.80
CA ILE A 52 -2.66 10.09 -4.01
C ILE A 52 -3.31 10.73 -2.78
N ALA A 53 -4.31 10.09 -2.17
CA ALA A 53 -4.97 10.58 -0.97
C ALA A 53 -4.02 10.63 0.25
N ILE A 54 -3.21 9.59 0.44
CA ILE A 54 -2.13 9.54 1.43
C ILE A 54 -1.11 10.64 1.15
N GLY A 55 -0.70 10.81 -0.12
CA GLY A 55 0.22 11.83 -0.57
C GLY A 55 -0.24 13.25 -0.25
N LYS A 56 -1.53 13.56 -0.46
CA LYS A 56 -2.13 14.85 -0.11
C LYS A 56 -1.99 15.18 1.37
N ARG A 57 -2.32 14.21 2.25
CA ARG A 57 -2.24 14.37 3.71
C ARG A 57 -0.79 14.57 4.16
N LEU A 58 0.12 13.75 3.67
CA LEU A 58 1.54 13.85 3.97
C LEU A 58 2.14 15.18 3.49
N PHE A 59 1.75 15.64 2.30
CA PHE A 59 2.22 16.91 1.77
C PHE A 59 1.77 18.08 2.64
N LYS A 60 0.50 18.09 3.07
CA LYS A 60 -0.01 19.10 4.01
C LYS A 60 0.74 19.07 5.33
N LYS A 61 0.90 17.89 5.94
CA LYS A 61 1.63 17.72 7.20
C LYS A 61 3.09 18.17 7.09
N LYS A 62 3.75 17.90 5.97
CA LYS A 62 5.11 18.36 5.69
C LYS A 62 5.23 19.89 5.64
N GLN A 63 4.18 20.60 5.19
CA GLN A 63 4.15 22.06 5.16
C GLN A 63 3.89 22.68 6.55
N GLU A 64 3.18 21.96 7.42
CA GLU A 64 2.88 22.39 8.79
C GLU A 64 4.09 22.24 9.74
N LEU A 65 4.97 21.27 9.45
CA LEU A 65 6.17 20.98 10.23
C LEU A 65 7.35 21.88 9.82
N LYS A 66 8.30 22.10 10.74
CA LYS A 66 9.52 22.85 10.41
C LYS A 66 10.41 22.04 9.47
N HIS A 67 11.32 22.76 8.80
CA HIS A 67 12.31 22.13 7.94
C HIS A 67 13.10 21.06 8.70
N GLY A 68 13.18 19.84 8.15
CA GLY A 68 13.86 18.70 8.76
C GLY A 68 12.99 17.82 9.68
N GLU A 69 11.90 18.34 10.25
CA GLU A 69 11.10 17.60 11.27
C GLU A 69 10.19 16.52 10.66
N PHE A 70 9.92 16.58 9.36
CA PHE A 70 9.02 15.63 8.70
C PHE A 70 9.50 14.17 8.81
N GLN A 71 10.81 13.93 8.70
CA GLN A 71 11.35 12.58 8.80
C GLN A 71 11.16 12.00 10.20
N ASP A 72 11.42 12.80 11.21
CA ASP A 72 11.26 12.39 12.61
C ASP A 72 9.78 12.18 12.95
N TRP A 73 8.89 13.02 12.42
CA TRP A 73 7.45 12.82 12.54
C TRP A 73 7.00 11.49 11.92
N VAL A 74 7.50 11.13 10.73
CA VAL A 74 7.19 9.83 10.11
C VAL A 74 7.67 8.67 11.00
N HIS A 75 8.91 8.71 11.49
CA HIS A 75 9.45 7.64 12.34
C HIS A 75 8.70 7.49 13.66
N LYS A 76 8.25 8.60 14.25
CA LYS A 76 7.50 8.60 15.51
C LYS A 76 6.08 8.05 15.35
N ASN A 77 5.41 8.35 14.25
CA ASN A 77 3.99 8.02 14.06
C ASN A 77 3.77 6.67 13.37
N PHE A 78 4.75 6.16 12.61
CA PHE A 78 4.62 4.90 11.87
C PHE A 78 5.61 3.84 12.40
N VAL A 79 5.51 3.54 13.69
CA VAL A 79 6.36 2.54 14.37
C VAL A 79 6.06 1.13 13.87
N VAL A 80 7.11 0.33 13.74
CA VAL A 80 7.02 -1.10 13.41
C VAL A 80 6.69 -1.89 14.67
N ASP A 81 5.49 -2.47 14.73
CA ASP A 81 5.06 -3.36 15.81
C ASP A 81 4.36 -4.62 15.27
N SER A 82 3.87 -5.48 16.18
CA SER A 82 3.19 -6.73 15.84
C SER A 82 1.90 -6.54 15.02
N ASN A 83 1.30 -5.35 15.08
CA ASN A 83 0.08 -4.99 14.35
C ASN A 83 0.40 -4.22 13.05
N ASN A 84 1.63 -3.72 12.92
CA ASN A 84 2.08 -2.86 11.83
C ASN A 84 3.49 -3.28 11.34
N PRO A 85 3.65 -4.51 10.81
CA PRO A 85 4.96 -5.02 10.44
C PRO A 85 5.49 -4.27 9.22
N LYS A 86 6.50 -3.41 9.39
CA LYS A 86 7.22 -2.66 8.32
C LYS A 86 6.45 -1.54 7.60
N TYR A 87 5.33 -1.06 8.13
CA TYR A 87 4.24 -0.65 7.23
C TYR A 87 4.37 0.71 6.53
N PHE A 88 5.15 1.70 7.00
CA PHE A 88 5.23 2.98 6.31
C PHE A 88 6.58 3.69 6.51
N SER A 89 7.52 3.50 5.58
CA SER A 89 8.84 4.16 5.64
C SER A 89 8.83 5.58 5.09
N ILE A 90 9.86 6.38 5.43
CA ILE A 90 10.08 7.71 4.82
C ILE A 90 10.12 7.66 3.29
N ARG A 91 10.65 6.57 2.69
CA ARG A 91 10.66 6.39 1.23
C ARG A 91 9.25 6.22 0.68
N VAL A 92 8.39 5.47 1.39
CA VAL A 92 6.98 5.29 0.99
C VAL A 92 6.25 6.62 1.11
N ALA A 93 6.47 7.37 2.18
CA ALA A 93 5.90 8.70 2.37
C ALA A 93 6.27 9.64 1.21
N GLN A 94 7.55 9.68 0.83
CA GLN A 94 8.04 10.47 -0.30
C GLN A 94 7.41 10.06 -1.63
N ARG A 95 7.30 8.75 -1.91
CA ARG A 95 6.64 8.25 -3.13
C ARG A 95 5.16 8.66 -3.18
N CYS A 96 4.44 8.62 -2.06
CA CYS A 96 3.05 9.07 -2.01
C CYS A 96 2.93 10.58 -2.27
N ILE A 97 3.82 11.40 -1.69
CA ILE A 97 3.87 12.84 -1.96
C ILE A 97 4.13 13.11 -3.46
N GLN A 98 5.08 12.39 -4.06
CA GLN A 98 5.36 12.50 -5.50
C GLN A 98 4.14 12.10 -6.33
N ALA A 99 3.43 11.03 -5.98
CA ALA A 99 2.20 10.65 -6.67
C ALA A 99 1.12 11.74 -6.57
N TYR A 100 0.99 12.40 -5.42
CA TYR A 100 0.08 13.54 -5.28
C TYR A 100 0.51 14.75 -6.11
N GLN A 101 1.81 15.07 -6.16
CA GLN A 101 2.33 16.18 -6.96
C GLN A 101 2.18 15.95 -8.46
N ASN A 102 2.23 14.68 -8.91
CA ASN A 102 2.08 14.29 -10.31
C ASN A 102 0.70 13.69 -10.62
N LYS A 103 -0.30 13.94 -9.77
CA LYS A 103 -1.64 13.32 -9.86
C LYS A 103 -2.31 13.49 -11.22
N ASP A 104 -2.10 14.63 -11.88
CA ASP A 104 -2.74 14.95 -13.16
C ASP A 104 -2.15 14.07 -14.28
N GLN A 105 -0.83 13.87 -14.28
CA GLN A 105 -0.16 12.96 -15.23
C GLN A 105 -0.53 11.49 -14.97
N ILE A 106 -0.74 11.11 -13.71
CA ILE A 106 -1.14 9.75 -13.33
C ILE A 106 -2.59 9.47 -13.76
N ALA A 107 -3.49 10.44 -13.59
CA ALA A 107 -4.89 10.31 -14.02
C ALA A 107 -5.00 10.08 -15.53
N ASP A 108 -4.17 10.76 -16.33
CA ASP A 108 -4.12 10.57 -17.78
C ASP A 108 -3.64 9.16 -18.17
N ILE A 109 -2.61 8.64 -17.50
CA ILE A 109 -2.09 7.29 -17.75
C ILE A 109 -3.12 6.21 -17.38
N ASP A 110 -3.78 6.36 -16.22
CA ASP A 110 -4.82 5.42 -15.77
C ASP A 110 -6.02 5.41 -16.72
N LEU A 111 -6.41 6.57 -17.26
CA LEU A 111 -7.48 6.69 -18.26
C LEU A 111 -7.10 5.96 -19.56
N ILE A 112 -5.87 6.13 -20.04
CA ILE A 112 -5.34 5.46 -21.23
C ILE A 112 -5.31 3.94 -21.03
N GLU A 113 -4.84 3.45 -19.89
CA GLU A 113 -4.77 2.02 -19.60
C GLU A 113 -6.18 1.40 -19.50
N ALA A 114 -7.13 2.10 -18.85
CA ALA A 114 -8.52 1.68 -18.77
C ALA A 114 -9.19 1.63 -20.15
N ALA A 115 -8.97 2.65 -20.99
CA ALA A 115 -9.47 2.70 -22.36
C ALA A 115 -8.91 1.55 -23.21
N TYR A 116 -7.61 1.28 -23.11
CA TYR A 116 -6.95 0.20 -23.84
C TYR A 116 -7.51 -1.19 -23.44
N LYS A 117 -7.68 -1.44 -22.13
CA LYS A 117 -8.29 -2.68 -21.63
C LYS A 117 -9.72 -2.87 -22.16
N LYS A 118 -10.51 -1.80 -22.22
CA LYS A 118 -11.88 -1.86 -22.76
C LYS A 118 -11.87 -2.27 -24.23
N ILE A 119 -11.05 -1.62 -25.07
CA ILE A 119 -10.89 -1.96 -26.49
C ILE A 119 -10.49 -3.43 -26.66
N LEU A 120 -9.52 -3.91 -25.87
CA LEU A 120 -9.08 -5.31 -25.93
C LEU A 120 -10.20 -6.28 -25.55
N SER A 121 -10.98 -5.94 -24.53
CA SER A 121 -12.13 -6.76 -24.10
C SER A 121 -13.23 -6.83 -25.17
N GLU A 122 -13.49 -5.73 -25.89
CA GLU A 122 -14.46 -5.67 -26.96
C GLU A 122 -14.01 -6.49 -28.17
N LYS A 123 -12.73 -6.40 -28.55
CA LYS A 123 -12.15 -7.25 -29.59
C LYS A 123 -12.26 -8.74 -29.24
N ASN A 124 -11.97 -9.12 -28.00
CA ASN A 124 -12.11 -10.50 -27.54
C ASN A 124 -13.57 -10.99 -27.59
N LYS A 125 -14.55 -10.16 -27.22
CA LYS A 125 -15.98 -10.51 -27.33
C LYS A 125 -16.41 -10.72 -28.78
N ILE A 126 -15.94 -9.88 -29.70
CA ILE A 126 -16.23 -10.02 -31.14
C ILE A 126 -15.63 -11.33 -31.68
N PHE A 127 -14.40 -11.64 -31.29
CA PHE A 127 -13.73 -12.88 -31.68
C PHE A 127 -14.47 -14.13 -31.17
N GLN A 128 -14.89 -14.13 -29.89
CA GLN A 128 -15.68 -15.21 -29.31
C GLN A 128 -17.04 -15.40 -30.00
N LYS A 129 -17.73 -14.31 -30.35
CA LYS A 129 -18.98 -14.38 -31.12
C LYS A 129 -18.77 -15.02 -32.50
N LYS A 130 -17.68 -14.67 -33.20
CA LYS A 130 -17.34 -15.27 -34.49
C LYS A 130 -17.07 -16.77 -34.36
N ILE A 131 -16.29 -17.18 -33.37
CA ILE A 131 -16.04 -18.61 -33.10
C ILE A 131 -17.35 -19.35 -32.84
N ALA A 132 -18.22 -18.82 -31.99
CA ALA A 132 -19.51 -19.43 -31.69
C ALA A 132 -20.41 -19.54 -32.93
N GLN A 133 -20.36 -18.56 -33.84
CA GLN A 133 -21.11 -18.59 -35.09
C GLN A 133 -20.57 -19.67 -36.04
N PHE A 134 -19.24 -19.75 -36.23
CA PHE A 134 -18.62 -20.81 -37.03
C PHE A 134 -18.91 -22.21 -36.46
N GLN A 135 -18.92 -22.37 -35.14
CA GLN A 135 -19.24 -23.65 -34.52
C GLN A 135 -20.69 -24.08 -34.83
N LYS A 136 -21.65 -23.14 -34.76
CA LYS A 136 -23.05 -23.41 -35.14
C LYS A 136 -23.20 -23.81 -36.60
N GLU A 137 -22.46 -23.18 -37.50
CA GLU A 137 -22.48 -23.52 -38.93
C GLU A 137 -21.91 -24.92 -39.19
N ILE A 138 -20.84 -25.31 -38.49
CA ILE A 138 -20.29 -26.68 -38.55
C ILE A 138 -21.30 -27.71 -38.03
N ASP A 139 -21.99 -27.41 -36.92
CA ASP A 139 -22.94 -28.33 -36.32
C ASP A 139 -24.22 -28.50 -37.18
N LEU A 140 -24.58 -27.52 -38.01
CA LEU A 140 -25.68 -27.59 -38.98
C LEU A 140 -25.34 -28.43 -40.24
N LEU A 141 -24.06 -28.71 -40.48
CA LEU A 141 -23.57 -29.46 -41.64
C LEU A 141 -23.31 -30.94 -41.35
N LYS A 142 -23.56 -31.40 -40.12
CA LYS A 142 -23.45 -32.79 -39.67
C LYS A 142 -24.82 -33.40 -39.47
#